data_AF-A0A243REA9-F1
#
_entry.id   AF-A0A243REA9-F1
#
_cell.length_a   1.000
_cell.length_b   1.000
_cell.length_c   1.000
_cell.angle_alpha   90.00
_cell.angle_beta   90.00
_cell.angle_gamma   90.00
#
_symmetry.space_group_name_H-M   'P 1'
#
loop_
_entity.id
_entity.type
_entity.pdbx_description
1 polymer ?
#
loop_
_entity_poly.entity_id
_entity_poly.type
_entity_poly.pdbx_seq_one_letter_code
_entity_poly.pdbx_strand_id
1 'polypeptide(L)'
;MYERGTKEKPSIPPPPVGTVGATRPPTDVRIGDFILLDGTYQRVQDMRSAGGASVRILHFAGHAPLIMREARTTYRPLEFR
;
A
#
# COMPACT_ATOMS: atom_id res chain seq x y z
N MET A 1 -17.80 -7.01 37.72
CA MET A 1 -17.16 -5.92 36.98
C MET A 1 -16.40 -6.56 35.85
N TYR A 2 -16.71 -6.26 34.58
CA TYR A 2 -15.99 -6.84 33.45
C TYR A 2 -15.12 -5.75 32.85
N GLU A 3 -13.81 -5.89 33.01
CA GLU A 3 -12.82 -5.04 32.36
C GLU A 3 -12.93 -5.26 30.86
N ARG A 4 -13.42 -4.25 30.12
CA ARG A 4 -13.30 -4.24 28.67
C ARG A 4 -11.83 -4.06 28.36
N GLY A 5 -11.15 -5.15 28.04
CA GLY A 5 -9.90 -5.09 27.30
C GLY A 5 -10.14 -4.30 26.03
N THR A 6 -9.79 -3.01 26.04
CA THR A 6 -9.58 -2.23 24.84
C THR A 6 -8.47 -2.95 24.07
N LYS A 7 -8.85 -3.78 23.10
CA LYS A 7 -7.94 -4.18 22.02
C LYS A 7 -7.48 -2.87 21.39
N GLU A 8 -6.31 -2.40 21.79
CA GLU A 8 -5.60 -1.34 21.08
C GLU A 8 -5.57 -1.77 19.62
N LYS A 9 -6.27 -1.03 18.76
CA LYS A 9 -6.09 -1.20 17.32
C LYS A 9 -4.59 -0.98 17.09
N PRO A 10 -3.88 -1.90 16.41
CA PRO A 10 -2.50 -1.65 16.06
C PRO A 10 -2.45 -0.28 15.39
N SER A 11 -1.70 0.64 15.99
CA SER A 11 -1.57 2.00 15.49
C SER A 11 -0.96 1.90 14.10
N ILE A 12 -1.72 2.30 13.09
CA ILE A 12 -1.19 2.40 11.74
C ILE A 12 -0.09 3.44 11.80
N PRO A 13 1.16 3.13 11.39
CA PRO A 13 2.23 4.11 11.41
C PRO A 13 1.86 5.30 10.52
N PRO A 14 2.39 6.50 10.79
CA PRO A 14 2.18 7.64 9.91
C PRO A 14 2.75 7.32 8.51
N PRO A 15 2.07 7.73 7.44
CA PRO A 15 2.57 7.55 6.09
C PRO A 15 3.86 8.33 5.84
N PRO A 16 4.66 7.94 4.83
CA PRO A 16 5.86 8.69 4.47
C PRO A 16 5.55 10.16 4.19
N VAL A 17 6.41 11.05 4.69
CA VAL A 17 6.26 12.51 4.53
C VAL A 17 6.22 12.87 3.05
N GLY A 18 5.37 13.83 2.70
CA GLY A 18 5.23 14.28 1.31
C GLY A 18 4.47 13.28 0.43
N THR A 19 3.60 12.45 1.00
CA THR A 19 2.72 11.55 0.25
C THR A 19 1.24 11.87 0.46
N VAL A 20 0.40 11.50 -0.52
CA VAL A 20 -1.06 11.61 -0.44
C VAL A 20 -1.68 10.23 -0.52
N GLY A 21 -2.42 9.88 0.54
CA GLY A 21 -3.19 8.65 0.64
C GLY A 21 -4.44 8.69 -0.24
N ALA A 22 -4.67 7.63 -1.02
CA ALA A 22 -5.93 7.40 -1.68
C ALA A 22 -6.17 5.89 -1.88
N THR A 23 -7.43 5.47 -1.88
CA THR A 23 -7.82 4.12 -2.31
C THR A 23 -7.75 4.08 -3.83
N ARG A 24 -6.88 3.23 -4.37
CA ARG A 24 -6.66 3.12 -5.83
C ARG A 24 -6.95 1.70 -6.30
N PRO A 25 -7.65 1.52 -7.44
CA PRO A 25 -7.74 0.21 -8.10
C PRO A 25 -6.37 -0.22 -8.67
N PRO A 26 -6.18 -1.49 -9.04
CA PRO A 26 -4.93 -1.98 -9.63
C PRO A 26 -4.45 -1.16 -10.84
N THR A 27 -5.38 -0.63 -11.65
CA THR A 27 -5.06 0.20 -12.83
C THR A 27 -4.39 1.53 -12.50
N ASP A 28 -4.61 2.05 -11.30
CA ASP A 28 -4.22 3.41 -10.93
C ASP A 28 -2.99 3.45 -10.03
N VAL A 29 -2.54 2.29 -9.55
CA VAL A 29 -1.27 2.15 -8.80
C VAL A 29 -0.09 2.40 -9.73
N ARG A 30 0.94 3.06 -9.21
CA ARG A 30 2.17 3.40 -9.93
C ARG A 30 3.41 2.88 -9.22
N ILE A 31 4.47 2.65 -9.99
CA ILE A 31 5.82 2.51 -9.42
C ILE A 31 6.12 3.78 -8.61
N GLY A 32 6.65 3.60 -7.41
CA GLY A 32 6.93 4.69 -6.46
C GLY A 32 5.83 4.95 -5.44
N ASP A 33 4.59 4.45 -5.64
CA ASP A 33 3.56 4.49 -4.60
C ASP A 33 4.00 3.63 -3.39
N PHE A 34 3.56 4.01 -2.20
CA PHE A 34 3.78 3.25 -0.97
C PHE A 34 2.53 2.50 -0.55
N ILE A 35 2.71 1.26 -0.07
CA ILE A 35 1.65 0.41 0.46
C ILE A 35 2.05 -0.05 1.85
N LEU A 36 1.13 0.02 2.81
CA LEU A 36 1.34 -0.56 4.13
C LEU A 36 1.26 -2.09 4.04
N LEU A 37 2.37 -2.76 4.32
CA LEU A 37 2.51 -4.21 4.40
C LEU A 37 3.22 -4.55 5.70
N ASP A 38 2.65 -5.46 6.49
CA ASP A 38 3.22 -5.94 7.76
C ASP A 38 3.70 -4.80 8.69
N GLY A 39 2.88 -3.75 8.80
CA GLY A 39 3.15 -2.59 9.64
C GLY A 39 4.22 -1.64 9.10
N THR A 40 4.71 -1.82 7.88
CA THR A 40 5.72 -0.95 7.25
C THR A 40 5.27 -0.49 5.87
N TYR A 41 5.57 0.77 5.53
CA TYR A 41 5.30 1.29 4.18
C TYR A 41 6.35 0.80 3.18
N GLN A 42 5.93 -0.09 2.29
CA GLN A 42 6.75 -0.63 1.22
C GLN A 42 6.55 0.17 -0.06
N ARG A 43 7.65 0.63 -0.66
CA ARG A 43 7.63 1.35 -1.95
C ARG A 43 7.54 0.36 -3.10
N VAL A 44 6.56 0.52 -3.97
CA VAL A 44 6.46 -0.26 -5.22
C VAL A 44 7.66 0.07 -6.09
N GLN A 45 8.48 -0.93 -6.41
CA GLN A 45 9.69 -0.78 -7.22
C GLN A 45 9.49 -1.22 -8.66
N ASP A 46 8.68 -2.25 -8.87
CA ASP A 46 8.34 -2.77 -10.19
C ASP A 46 6.89 -3.28 -10.18
N MET A 47 6.27 -3.35 -11.36
CA MET A 47 4.91 -3.81 -11.54
C MET A 47 4.77 -4.66 -12.79
N ARG A 48 4.04 -5.78 -12.67
CA ARG A 48 3.70 -6.64 -13.80
C ARG A 48 2.20 -6.79 -13.95
N SER A 49 1.74 -6.90 -15.19
CA SER A 49 0.36 -7.29 -15.50
C SER A 49 0.21 -8.80 -15.36
N ALA A 50 -0.90 -9.28 -14.78
CA ALA A 50 -1.18 -10.71 -14.68
C ALA A 50 -2.63 -11.02 -15.04
N GLY A 51 -2.90 -11.33 -16.31
CA GLY A 51 -4.25 -11.71 -16.75
C GLY A 51 -5.21 -10.53 -16.99
N GLY A 52 -4.69 -9.33 -17.29
CA GLY A 52 -5.48 -8.16 -17.70
C GLY A 52 -5.15 -6.87 -16.93
N ALA A 53 -5.89 -5.79 -17.21
CA ALA A 53 -5.72 -4.50 -16.54
C ALA A 53 -6.19 -4.50 -15.07
N SER A 54 -7.04 -5.46 -14.69
CA SER A 54 -7.65 -5.58 -13.37
C SER A 54 -6.76 -6.28 -12.33
N VAL A 55 -5.56 -6.74 -12.71
CA VAL A 55 -4.64 -7.42 -11.79
C VAL A 55 -3.22 -6.89 -11.98
N ARG A 56 -2.60 -6.51 -10.86
CA ARG A 56 -1.19 -6.08 -10.81
C ARG A 56 -0.41 -6.93 -9.83
N ILE A 57 0.77 -7.36 -10.25
CA ILE A 57 1.78 -7.93 -9.36
C ILE A 57 2.74 -6.80 -9.01
N LEU A 58 2.78 -6.40 -7.74
CA LEU A 58 3.61 -5.33 -7.23
C LEU A 58 4.86 -5.93 -6.59
N HIS A 59 6.03 -5.47 -7.01
CA HIS A 59 7.31 -5.90 -6.46
C HIS A 59 7.88 -4.81 -5.55
N PHE A 60 8.53 -5.24 -4.48
CA PHE A 60 9.08 -4.39 -3.42
C PHE A 60 10.50 -4.87 -3.07
N ALA A 61 11.32 -4.01 -2.47
CA ALA A 61 12.63 -4.44 -1.97
C ALA A 61 12.47 -5.32 -0.72
N GLY A 62 13.04 -6.53 -0.76
CA GLY A 62 13.09 -7.42 0.41
C GLY A 62 11.74 -7.94 0.89
N HIS A 63 10.67 -7.77 0.12
CA HIS A 63 9.33 -8.22 0.46
C HIS A 63 8.71 -9.03 -0.68
N ALA A 64 7.94 -10.06 -0.33
CA ALA A 64 7.26 -10.90 -1.32
C ALA A 64 6.34 -10.05 -2.22
N PRO A 65 6.22 -10.38 -3.53
CA PRO A 65 5.33 -9.66 -4.42
C PRO A 65 3.88 -9.71 -3.94
N LEU A 66 3.16 -8.60 -4.07
CA LEU A 66 1.72 -8.53 -3.78
C LEU A 66 0.93 -8.69 -5.08
N ILE A 67 0.06 -9.70 -5.14
CA ILE A 67 -0.95 -9.81 -6.21
C ILE A 67 -2.15 -8.96 -5.81
N MET A 68 -2.25 -7.77 -6.41
CA MET A 68 -3.33 -6.83 -6.18
C MET A 68 -4.46 -7.07 -7.18
N ARG A 69 -5.60 -7.56 -6.67
CA ARG A 69 -6.82 -7.84 -7.44
C ARG A 69 -7.96 -6.85 -7.18
N GLU A 70 -7.87 -6.12 -6.07
CA GLU A 70 -8.88 -5.20 -5.58
C GLU A 70 -8.23 -3.85 -5.23
N ALA A 71 -9.06 -2.82 -5.06
CA ALA A 71 -8.57 -1.51 -4.68
C ALA A 71 -7.92 -1.53 -3.29
N ARG A 72 -6.84 -0.77 -3.13
CA ARG A 72 -6.08 -0.70 -1.88
C ARG A 72 -5.63 0.74 -1.61
N THR A 73 -5.53 1.10 -0.34
CA THR A 73 -4.93 2.38 0.08
C THR A 73 -3.46 2.41 -0.30
N THR A 74 -3.10 3.42 -1.08
CA THR A 74 -1.73 3.69 -1.53
C THR A 74 -1.37 5.14 -1.19
N TYR A 75 -0.10 5.40 -0.95
CA TYR A 75 0.41 6.73 -0.63
C TYR A 75 1.36 7.16 -1.72
N ARG A 76 0.93 8.13 -2.53
CA ARG A 76 1.69 8.60 -3.69
C ARG A 76 2.57 9.78 -3.30
N PRO A 77 3.88 9.78 -3.61
CA PRO A 77 4.72 10.95 -3.47
C PRO A 77 4.12 12.17 -4.18
N LEU A 78 4.11 13.31 -3.51
CA LEU A 78 3.87 14.60 -4.13
C LEU A 78 5.08 14.91 -5.02
N GLU A 79 4.84 15.08 -6.31
CA GLU A 79 5.87 15.61 -7.20
C GLU A 79 6.02 17.10 -6.91
N PHE A 80 7.18 17.49 -6.39
CA PHE A 80 7.59 18.90 -6.42
C PHE A 80 8.06 19.16 -7.86
N ARG A 81 7.25 19.89 -8.61
CA ARG A 81 7.62 20.42 -9.93
C ARG A 81 8.33 21.76 -9.77
#